data_AF-A0A7G6TX44-F1
#
_entry.id   AF-A0A7G6TX44-F1
#
_cell.length_a   1.000
_cell.length_b   1.000
_cell.length_c   1.000
_cell.angle_alpha   90.00
_cell.angle_beta   90.00
_cell.angle_gamma   90.00
#
_symmetry.space_group_name_H-M   'P 1'
#
loop_
_entity.id
_entity.type
_entity.pdbx_description
1 polymer ?
#
loop_
_entity_poly.entity_id
_entity_poly.type
_entity_poly.pdbx_seq_one_letter_code
_entity_poly.pdbx_strand_id
1 'polypeptide(L)'
;MRKILELLSVLPFAVLLFLAIAGAFVALFGGLAGFENARVLGGTISGIGALGFFALLLSPLGELIGLLGKSTPTGPSQLNVNASAPSNPGKPGKKEVIDDRIA
;
A
#
# COMPACT_ATOMS: atom_id res chain seq x y z
N MET A 1 -19.52 14.63 -0.65
CA MET A 1 -19.20 14.12 -2.01
C MET A 1 -17.94 13.25 -2.07
N ARG A 2 -16.88 13.53 -1.29
CA ARG A 2 -15.63 12.71 -1.30
C ARG A 2 -15.83 11.21 -1.03
N LYS A 3 -16.68 10.83 -0.07
CA LYS A 3 -17.01 9.42 0.26
C LYS A 3 -17.60 8.61 -0.91
N ILE A 4 -18.34 9.26 -1.80
CA ILE A 4 -18.98 8.60 -2.95
C ILE A 4 -17.95 8.36 -4.06
N LEU A 5 -16.98 9.26 -4.23
CA LEU A 5 -15.87 9.09 -5.17
C LEU A 5 -14.90 8.00 -4.71
N GLU A 6 -14.63 7.90 -3.41
CA GLU A 6 -13.82 6.79 -2.86
C GLU A 6 -14.52 5.44 -3.03
N LEU A 7 -15.83 5.36 -2.73
CA LEU A 7 -16.60 4.14 -2.95
C LEU A 7 -16.62 3.74 -4.42
N LEU A 8 -16.81 4.70 -5.33
CA LEU A 8 -16.79 4.46 -6.77
C LEU A 8 -15.43 3.98 -7.28
N SER A 9 -14.34 4.39 -6.62
CA SER A 9 -12.99 3.95 -6.97
C SER A 9 -12.65 2.55 -6.43
N VAL A 10 -13.16 2.17 -5.27
CA VAL A 10 -12.89 0.86 -4.64
C VAL A 10 -13.84 -0.23 -5.15
N LEU A 11 -15.06 0.15 -5.55
CA LEU A 11 -16.07 -0.75 -6.10
C LEU A 11 -15.55 -1.66 -7.23
N PRO A 12 -14.88 -1.16 -8.30
CA PRO A 12 -14.39 -2.01 -9.38
C PRO A 12 -13.34 -3.01 -8.89
N PHE A 13 -12.44 -2.61 -7.99
CA PHE A 13 -11.46 -3.52 -7.38
C PHE A 13 -12.13 -4.64 -6.58
N ALA A 14 -13.12 -4.29 -5.74
CA ALA A 14 -13.83 -5.26 -4.93
C ALA A 14 -14.63 -6.26 -5.79
N VAL A 15 -15.27 -5.77 -6.87
CA VAL A 15 -16.03 -6.61 -7.81
C VAL A 15 -15.10 -7.58 -8.54
N LEU A 16 -13.95 -7.11 -9.05
CA LEU A 16 -12.99 -7.96 -9.75
C LEU A 16 -12.37 -9.01 -8.84
N LEU A 17 -12.02 -8.62 -7.61
CA LEU A 17 -11.50 -9.55 -6.60
C LEU A 17 -12.54 -10.61 -6.23
N PHE A 18 -13.79 -10.20 -5.99
CA PHE A 18 -14.87 -11.13 -5.69
C PHE A 18 -15.10 -12.10 -6.85
N LEU A 19 -15.12 -11.61 -8.08
CA LEU A 19 -15.27 -12.43 -9.28
C LEU A 19 -14.12 -13.44 -9.43
N ALA A 20 -12.89 -13.02 -9.15
CA ALA A 20 -11.71 -13.87 -9.18
C ALA A 20 -11.81 -15.04 -8.18
N ILE A 21 -12.18 -14.71 -6.93
CA ILE A 21 -12.32 -15.67 -5.83
C ILE A 21 -13.49 -16.62 -6.09
N ALA A 22 -14.66 -16.10 -6.45
CA ALA A 22 -15.83 -16.92 -6.76
C ALA A 22 -15.56 -17.89 -7.92
N GLY A 23 -14.92 -17.40 -9.00
CA GLY A 23 -14.50 -18.24 -10.12
C GLY A 23 -13.52 -19.34 -9.70
N ALA A 24 -12.55 -19.03 -8.83
CA ALA A 24 -11.59 -20.01 -8.34
C ALA A 24 -12.26 -21.13 -7.53
N PHE A 25 -13.25 -20.80 -6.69
CA PHE A 25 -14.04 -21.81 -5.99
C PHE A 25 -14.81 -22.70 -6.95
N VAL A 26 -15.49 -22.12 -7.94
CA VAL A 26 -16.19 -22.90 -8.98
C VAL A 26 -15.21 -23.80 -9.74
N ALA A 27 -14.00 -23.32 -10.03
CA ALA A 27 -12.98 -24.10 -10.71
C ALA A 27 -12.48 -25.27 -9.85
N LEU A 28 -12.24 -25.01 -8.56
CA LEU A 28 -11.75 -25.99 -7.59
C LEU A 28 -12.80 -27.10 -7.37
N PHE A 29 -14.04 -26.74 -7.11
CA PHE A 29 -15.12 -27.72 -6.95
C PHE A 29 -15.44 -28.43 -8.26
N GLY A 30 -15.37 -27.74 -9.40
CA GLY A 30 -15.50 -28.36 -10.72
C GLY A 30 -14.42 -29.41 -10.98
N GLY A 31 -13.16 -29.13 -10.64
CA GLY A 31 -12.06 -30.08 -10.74
C GLY A 31 -12.19 -31.26 -9.76
N LEU A 32 -12.61 -31.00 -8.52
CA LEU A 32 -12.80 -32.05 -7.50
C LEU A 32 -13.98 -32.98 -7.83
N ALA A 33 -15.06 -32.44 -8.41
CA ALA A 33 -16.23 -33.22 -8.80
C ALA A 33 -16.09 -33.89 -10.18
N GLY A 34 -14.98 -33.68 -10.90
CA GLY A 34 -14.77 -34.21 -12.25
C GLY A 34 -15.59 -33.51 -13.35
N PHE A 35 -16.17 -32.35 -13.06
CA PHE A 35 -16.89 -31.53 -14.02
C PHE A 35 -15.93 -30.56 -14.74
N GLU A 36 -15.37 -31.02 -15.85
CA GLU A 36 -14.42 -30.24 -16.64
C GLU A 36 -15.00 -28.88 -17.09
N ASN A 37 -16.29 -28.83 -17.45
CA ASN A 37 -16.97 -27.58 -17.82
C ASN A 37 -16.94 -26.55 -16.68
N ALA A 38 -17.22 -26.96 -15.44
CA ALA A 38 -17.20 -26.08 -14.28
C ALA A 38 -15.77 -25.65 -13.93
N ARG A 39 -14.80 -26.55 -14.10
CA ARG A 39 -13.38 -26.25 -13.94
C ARG A 39 -12.92 -25.15 -14.91
N VAL A 40 -13.21 -25.31 -16.19
CA VAL A 40 -12.82 -24.37 -17.25
C VAL A 40 -13.55 -23.04 -17.13
N LEU A 41 -14.86 -23.07 -16.91
CA LEU A 41 -15.67 -21.85 -16.70
C LEU A 41 -15.20 -21.08 -15.47
N GLY A 42 -15.07 -21.75 -14.33
CA GLY A 42 -14.57 -21.14 -13.10
C GLY A 42 -13.16 -20.58 -13.27
N GLY A 43 -12.27 -21.33 -13.92
CA GLY A 43 -10.90 -20.90 -14.19
C GLY A 43 -10.83 -19.67 -15.09
N THR A 44 -11.70 -19.61 -16.11
CA THR A 44 -11.77 -18.46 -17.03
C THR A 44 -12.33 -17.23 -16.34
N ILE A 45 -13.41 -17.38 -15.56
CA ILE A 45 -13.98 -16.30 -14.74
C ILE A 45 -12.96 -15.80 -13.72
N SER A 46 -12.24 -16.73 -13.07
CA SER A 46 -11.18 -16.41 -12.12
C SER A 46 -10.03 -15.64 -12.77
N GLY A 47 -9.58 -16.12 -13.93
CA GLY A 47 -8.51 -15.52 -14.72
C GLY A 47 -8.87 -14.13 -15.19
N ILE A 48 -10.08 -13.91 -15.73
CA ILE A 48 -10.54 -12.58 -16.15
C ILE A 48 -10.65 -11.64 -14.94
N GLY A 49 -11.19 -12.10 -13.82
CA GLY A 49 -11.28 -11.32 -12.58
C GLY A 49 -9.90 -10.89 -12.07
N ALA A 50 -8.94 -11.82 -12.01
CA ALA A 50 -7.58 -11.54 -11.58
C ALA A 50 -6.83 -10.62 -12.56
N LEU A 51 -6.95 -10.86 -13.87
CA LEU A 51 -6.34 -10.03 -14.90
C LEU A 51 -6.87 -8.60 -14.84
N GLY A 52 -8.20 -8.45 -14.72
CA GLY A 52 -8.84 -7.14 -14.56
C GLY A 52 -8.40 -6.44 -13.27
N PHE A 53 -8.30 -7.17 -12.16
CA PHE A 53 -7.86 -6.63 -10.88
C PHE A 53 -6.42 -6.09 -10.95
N PHE A 54 -5.49 -6.90 -11.48
CA PHE A 54 -4.10 -6.48 -11.64
C PHE A 54 -3.93 -5.38 -12.70
N ALA A 55 -4.71 -5.40 -13.77
CA ALA A 55 -4.69 -4.32 -14.77
C ALA A 55 -5.15 -2.99 -14.16
N LEU A 56 -6.18 -2.99 -13.31
CA LEU A 56 -6.61 -1.81 -12.58
C LEU A 56 -5.61 -1.38 -11.51
N LEU A 57 -4.95 -2.33 -10.84
CA LEU A 57 -3.93 -2.04 -9.82
C LEU A 57 -2.65 -1.45 -10.43
N LEU A 58 -2.27 -1.91 -11.62
CA LEU A 58 -1.07 -1.47 -12.34
C LEU A 58 -1.34 -0.25 -13.22
N SER A 59 -2.61 0.10 -13.44
CA SER A 59 -2.99 1.37 -14.06
C SER A 59 -2.47 2.54 -13.22
N PRO A 60 -2.15 3.70 -13.82
CA PRO A 60 -1.75 4.91 -13.09
C PRO A 60 -2.73 5.31 -11.96
N LEU A 61 -3.98 4.85 -12.02
CA LEU A 61 -4.98 4.99 -10.96
C LEU A 61 -4.64 4.21 -9.68
N GLY A 62 -4.00 3.05 -9.77
CA GLY A 62 -3.53 2.27 -8.63
C GLY A 62 -2.31 2.88 -7.96
N GLU A 63 -1.42 3.51 -8.74
CA GLU A 63 -0.30 4.29 -8.20
C GLU A 63 -0.77 5.55 -7.47
N LEU A 64 -1.82 6.21 -8.00
CA LEU A 64 -2.52 7.33 -7.35
C LEU A 64 -3.22 6.91 -6.04
N ILE A 65 -3.87 5.75 -5.99
CA ILE A 65 -4.42 5.18 -4.74
C ILE A 65 -3.30 4.82 -3.76
N GLY A 66 -2.19 4.27 -4.25
CA GLY A 66 -1.01 3.96 -3.43
C GLY A 66 -0.39 5.22 -2.83
N LEU A 67 -0.30 6.30 -3.61
CA LEU A 67 0.25 7.59 -3.17
C LEU A 67 -0.72 8.31 -2.21
N LEU A 68 -2.03 8.24 -2.46
CA LEU A 68 -3.06 8.84 -1.60
C LEU A 68 -3.26 8.04 -0.30
N GLY A 69 -3.13 6.72 -0.35
CA GLY A 69 -3.15 5.82 0.83
C GLY A 69 -1.90 5.92 1.71
N LYS A 70 -0.75 6.31 1.13
CA LYS A 70 0.52 6.57 1.85
C LYS A 70 0.49 7.83 2.73
N SER A 71 -0.59 8.60 2.69
CA SER A 71 -0.85 9.67 3.67
C SER A 71 -1.40 9.15 5.01
N THR A 72 -1.75 7.87 5.10
CA THR A 72 -2.04 7.22 6.38
C THR A 72 -0.71 6.72 6.96
N PRO A 73 -0.28 7.19 8.14
CA PRO A 73 1.02 6.84 8.70
C PRO A 73 1.02 5.40 9.19
N THR A 74 1.35 4.44 8.32
CA THR A 74 1.72 3.09 8.74
C THR A 74 3.22 3.05 9.05
N GLY A 75 3.60 3.63 10.19
CA GLY A 75 4.70 3.11 10.99
C GLY A 75 4.12 2.18 12.06
N PRO A 76 4.81 1.10 12.50
CA PRO A 76 6.27 1.05 12.65
C PRO A 76 6.89 -0.28 12.18
N SER A 77 7.93 -0.19 11.35
CA SER A 77 8.98 -1.22 11.25
C SER A 77 10.29 -0.54 10.86
N GLN A 78 10.80 0.32 11.73
CA GLN A 78 12.25 0.49 11.83
C GLN A 78 12.68 -0.14 13.15
N LEU A 79 13.34 -1.29 13.04
CA LEU A 79 14.24 -1.77 14.07
C LEU A 79 15.30 -0.68 14.29
N ASN A 80 15.11 0.10 15.34
CA ASN A 80 16.08 1.07 15.83
C ASN A 80 17.26 0.30 16.43
N VAL A 81 18.30 0.07 15.62
CA VAL A 81 19.62 -0.35 16.10
C VAL A 81 20.56 0.85 15.97
N ASN A 82 20.26 1.94 16.67
CA ASN A 82 21.27 2.95 16.94
C ASN A 82 21.16 3.47 18.38
N ALA A 83 21.47 2.57 19.31
CA ALA A 83 21.87 2.97 20.66
C ALA A 83 23.37 3.29 20.63
N SER A 84 23.72 4.54 20.34
CA SER A 84 25.04 5.12 20.64
C SER A 84 24.92 6.65 20.71
N ALA A 85 24.45 7.13 21.86
CA ALA A 85 24.64 8.42 22.53
C ALA A 85 24.56 9.77 21.75
N PRO A 86 23.85 10.78 22.30
CA PRO A 86 23.90 12.15 21.78
C PRO A 86 25.10 12.91 22.38
N SER A 87 25.84 13.66 21.55
CA SER A 87 26.59 14.83 22.03
C SER A 87 26.25 16.05 21.17
N ASN A 88 25.86 17.08 21.91
CA ASN A 88 25.20 18.33 21.53
C ASN A 88 26.00 19.20 20.53
N PRO A 89 25.36 19.86 19.53
CA PRO A 89 26.01 20.81 18.64
C PRO A 89 25.99 22.23 19.21
N GLY A 90 27.06 23.02 19.02
CA GLY A 90 27.03 24.43 19.43
C GLY A 90 28.33 25.22 19.21
N LYS A 91 28.56 25.65 17.98
CA LYS A 91 29.38 26.84 17.63
C LYS A 91 28.49 27.65 16.67
N PRO A 92 28.36 29.00 16.70
CA PRO A 92 29.45 29.99 16.79
C PRO A 92 29.10 31.35 17.47
N GLY A 93 30.08 32.25 17.63
CA GLY A 93 29.79 33.67 17.89
C GLY A 93 30.99 34.49 18.37
N LYS A 94 31.59 35.27 17.48
CA LYS A 94 32.57 36.34 17.80
C LYS A 94 31.85 37.52 18.46
N LYS A 95 32.38 38.06 19.56
CA LYS A 95 32.37 39.49 19.90
C LYS A 95 33.65 39.83 20.67
N GLU A 96 34.44 40.71 20.09
CA GLU A 96 35.52 41.47 20.74
C GLU A 96 34.92 42.53 21.69
N VAL A 97 35.80 43.18 22.49
CA VAL A 97 35.63 44.42 23.31
C VAL A 97 35.27 44.16 24.80
N ILE A 98 35.92 44.67 25.87
CA ILE A 98 37.05 45.58 26.18
C ILE A 98 37.35 45.44 27.72
N ASP A 99 38.62 45.63 28.11
CA ASP A 99 39.25 46.15 29.36
C ASP A 99 38.87 45.79 30.83
N ASP A 100 39.97 45.71 31.60
CA ASP A 100 40.22 46.16 32.99
C ASP A 100 39.39 45.63 34.17
N ARG A 101 40.03 44.81 35.03
CA ARG A 101 40.31 45.12 36.46
C ARG A 101 40.75 43.89 37.28
N ILE A 102 41.87 44.07 38.00
CA ILE A 102 42.19 43.56 39.36
C ILE A 102 42.47 42.05 39.49
N ALA A 103 43.76 41.71 39.62
CA ALA A 103 44.35 41.09 40.82
C ALA A 103 45.88 41.16 40.74
#